data_AF-A0ABD5NX56-F1
#
_entry.id   AF-A0ABD5NX56-F1
#
_cell.length_a   1.000
_cell.length_b   1.000
_cell.length_c   1.000
_cell.angle_alpha   90.00
_cell.angle_beta   90.00
_cell.angle_gamma   90.00
#
_symmetry.space_group_name_H-M   'P 1'
#
loop_
_entity.id
_entity.type
_entity.pdbx_description
1 polymer ?
#
loop_
_entity_poly.entity_id
_entity_poly.type
_entity_poly.pdbx_seq_one_letter_code
_entity_poly.pdbx_strand_id
1 'polypeptide(L)' 'MTRPGEHERRPFYACDSCGVVYARHGKPKACAVCGSETFVEVMPKELKY' A
#
# COMPACT_ATOMS: atom_id res chain seq x y z
N MET A 1 29.65 -1.98 -10.81
CA MET A 1 28.46 -1.55 -11.56
C MET A 1 27.21 -1.91 -10.76
N THR A 2 26.94 -1.16 -9.69
CA THR A 2 25.71 -1.28 -8.89
C THR A 2 24.61 -0.54 -9.65
N ARG A 3 23.62 -1.28 -10.15
CA ARG A 3 22.52 -0.75 -10.99
C ARG A 3 21.75 0.33 -10.22
N PRO A 4 21.50 1.50 -10.82
CA PRO A 4 20.73 2.55 -10.16
C PRO A 4 19.25 2.18 -10.12
N GLY A 5 18.67 2.26 -8.93
CA GLY A 5 17.23 2.46 -8.76
C GLY A 5 16.37 1.22 -8.84
N GLU A 6 16.56 0.27 -7.93
CA GLU A 6 15.41 -0.50 -7.47
C GLU A 6 14.57 0.47 -6.60
N HIS A 7 13.70 1.26 -7.23
CA HIS A 7 12.55 1.78 -6.52
C HIS A 7 11.75 0.56 -6.08
N GLU A 8 12.05 0.05 -4.88
CA GLU A 8 11.29 -1.00 -4.23
C GLU A 8 9.82 -0.56 -4.28
N ARG A 9 9.05 -1.19 -5.18
CA ARG A 9 7.62 -0.94 -5.33
C ARG A 9 6.95 -1.43 -4.06
N ARG A 10 6.92 -0.59 -3.04
CA ARG A 10 6.27 -0.91 -1.77
C ARG A 10 4.78 -1.10 -2.06
N PRO A 11 4.18 -2.25 -1.72
CA PRO A 11 2.75 -2.43 -1.86
C PRO A 11 2.03 -1.47 -0.91
N PHE A 12 0.93 -0.89 -1.37
CA PHE A 12 0.06 -0.07 -0.52
C PHE A 12 -1.15 -0.93 -0.18
N TYR A 13 -1.70 -0.77 1.02
CA TYR A 13 -2.87 -1.52 1.45
C TYR A 13 -4.01 -0.54 1.68
N ALA A 14 -5.06 -0.62 0.87
CA ALA A 14 -6.27 0.15 1.09
C ALA A 14 -7.26 -0.67 1.92
N CYS A 15 -7.86 -0.06 2.94
CA CYS A 15 -8.95 -0.66 3.69
C CYS A 15 -10.18 -0.77 2.79
N ASP A 16 -10.76 -1.96 2.66
CA ASP A 16 -11.94 -2.20 1.82
C ASP A 16 -13.18 -1.44 2.36
N SER A 17 -13.28 -1.31 3.68
CA SER A 17 -14.47 -0.74 4.32
C SER A 17 -14.50 0.79 4.36
N CYS A 18 -13.34 1.46 4.51
CA CYS A 18 -13.27 2.92 4.62
C CYS A 18 -12.40 3.60 3.55
N GLY A 19 -11.68 2.83 2.74
CA GLY A 19 -10.82 3.35 1.67
C GLY A 19 -9.48 3.94 2.14
N VAL A 20 -9.16 3.86 3.43
CA VAL A 20 -7.89 4.40 3.97
C VAL A 20 -6.71 3.62 3.41
N VAL A 21 -5.73 4.35 2.84
CA VAL A 21 -4.54 3.76 2.22
C VAL A 21 -3.36 3.80 3.17
N TYR A 22 -2.74 2.64 3.38
CA TYR A 22 -1.55 2.46 4.20
C TYR A 22 -0.32 2.18 3.33
N ALA A 23 0.62 3.12 3.32
CA ALA A 23 1.91 3.00 2.64
C ALA A 23 2.95 2.35 3.57
N ARG A 24 2.90 1.02 3.73
CA ARG A 24 3.76 0.29 4.67
C ARG A 24 4.23 -1.04 4.10
N HIS A 25 5.37 -1.52 4.58
CA HIS A 25 6.03 -2.77 4.17
C HIS A 25 5.28 -4.08 4.54
N GLY A 26 4.02 -4.02 4.99
CA GLY A 26 3.25 -5.23 5.27
C GLY A 26 1.79 -4.95 5.59
N LYS A 27 0.92 -5.95 5.44
CA LYS A 27 -0.54 -5.80 5.65
C LYS A 27 -0.86 -5.34 7.09
N PRO A 28 -1.70 -4.30 7.29
CA PRO A 28 -2.19 -3.93 8.61
C PRO A 28 -3.00 -5.06 9.24
N LYS A 29 -2.95 -5.21 10.57
CA LYS A 29 -3.80 -6.16 11.29
C LYS A 29 -5.26 -5.69 11.28
N ALA A 30 -5.47 -4.41 11.59
CA ALA A 30 -6.78 -3.77 11.59
C ALA A 30 -6.65 -2.31 11.15
N CYS A 31 -7.73 -1.75 10.62
CA CYS A 31 -7.80 -0.37 10.19
C CYS A 31 -7.90 0.54 11.42
N ALA A 32 -7.04 1.55 11.51
CA ALA A 32 -7.06 2.50 12.62
C ALA A 32 -8.31 3.41 12.62
N VAL A 33 -9.06 3.46 11.52
CA VAL A 33 -10.23 4.33 11.35
C VAL A 33 -11.52 3.59 11.64
N CYS A 34 -11.74 2.43 11.02
CA CYS A 34 -12.99 1.67 11.16
C CYS A 34 -12.84 0.33 11.89
N GLY A 35 -11.61 -0.09 12.23
CA GLY A 35 -11.35 -1.37 12.89
C GLY A 35 -11.42 -2.60 11.97
N SER A 36 -11.69 -2.44 10.67
CA SER A 36 -11.80 -3.59 9.77
C SER A 36 -10.45 -4.26 9.50
N GLU A 37 -10.47 -5.58 9.31
CA GLU A 37 -9.28 -6.41 9.01
C GLU A 37 -9.17 -6.73 7.50
N THR A 38 -10.08 -6.17 6.70
CA THR A 38 -10.17 -6.34 5.26
C THR A 38 -9.40 -5.23 4.55
N PHE A 39 -8.34 -5.63 3.82
CA PHE A 39 -7.49 -4.75 3.03
C PHE A 39 -7.29 -5.32 1.64
N VAL A 40 -7.33 -4.44 0.64
CA VAL A 40 -6.97 -4.71 -0.74
C VAL A 40 -5.58 -4.15 -1.02
N GLU A 41 -4.73 -4.94 -1.67
CA GLU A 41 -3.41 -4.48 -2.09
C GLU A 41 -3.57 -3.60 -3.33
N VAL A 42 -3.12 -2.35 -3.24
CA VAL A 42 -3.13 -1.39 -4.33
C VAL A 42 -1.69 -1.07 -4.70
N MET A 43 -1.37 -1.25 -5.98
CA MET A 43 -0.10 -0.77 -6.52
C MET A 43 -0.29 0.68 -6.96
N PRO A 44 0.60 1.61 -6.57
CA PRO A 44 0.57 2.95 -7.13
C PRO A 44 0.86 2.79 -8.62
N LYS A 45 -0.13 3.07 -9.47
CA LYS A 45 0.12 3.21 -10.90
C LYS A 45 1.13 4.33 -11.04
N GLU A 46 2.28 4.05 -11.63
CA GLU A 46 3.23 5.07 -12.04
C GLU A 46 2.45 6.05 -12.93
N LEU A 47 2.08 7.21 -12.38
CA LEU A 47 1.54 8.32 -13.15
C LEU A 47 2.67 8.77 -14.07
N LYS A 48 2.70 8.20 -15.28
CA LYS A 48 3.49 8.74 -16.38
C LYS A 48 2.82 10.05 -16.78
N TYR A 49 3.42 11.16 -16.36
CA TYR A 49 3.17 12.49 -16.91
C TYR A 49 3.65 12.57 -18.35
#